data_AF-A0A1E4DKQ5-F1
#
_entry.id   AF-A0A1E4DKQ5-F1
#
_cell.length_a   1.000
_cell.length_b   1.000
_cell.length_c   1.000
_cell.angle_alpha   90.00
_cell.angle_beta   90.00
_cell.angle_gamma   90.00
#
_symmetry.space_group_name_H-M   'P 1'
#
loop_
_entity.id
_entity.type
_entity.pdbx_description
1 polymer ?
#
loop_
_entity_poly.entity_id
_entity_poly.type
_entity_poly.pdbx_seq_one_letter_code
_entity_poly.pdbx_strand_id
1 'polypeptide(L)' 'MSPTATQCQFCWRVEDTRTGGNDSSAWSDLPTFMQKHNLASHDLSFAGGYCPQCTQLYGRLTQEHA' A
#
# COMPACT_ATOMS: atom_id res chain seq x y z
N MET A 1 15.45 12.73 5.80
CA MET A 1 14.95 11.60 4.99
C MET A 1 13.44 11.65 5.07
N SER A 2 12.73 11.83 3.95
CA SER A 2 11.27 11.78 3.94
C SER A 2 10.81 10.34 4.16
N PRO A 3 9.77 10.08 4.96
CA PRO A 3 9.24 8.74 5.13
C PRO A 3 8.79 8.19 3.77
N THR A 4 9.42 7.10 3.34
CA THR A 4 9.01 6.39 2.12
C THR A 4 7.95 5.36 2.50
N ALA A 5 6.77 5.47 1.92
CA ALA A 5 5.68 4.51 2.11
C ALA A 5 5.38 3.81 0.77
N THR A 6 5.00 2.54 0.78
CA THR A 6 4.62 1.85 -0.46
C THR A 6 3.16 2.16 -0.79
N GLN A 7 2.85 2.57 -2.01
CA GLN A 7 1.48 2.74 -2.48
C GLN A 7 1.12 1.71 -3.54
N CYS A 8 -0.01 1.04 -3.33
CA CYS A 8 -0.57 0.10 -4.30
C CYS A 8 -0.98 0.84 -5.56
N GLN A 9 -0.44 0.44 -6.71
CA GLN A 9 -0.72 1.11 -7.98
C GLN A 9 -2.13 0.84 -8.54
N PHE A 10 -2.84 -0.16 -8.00
CA PHE A 10 -4.20 -0.50 -8.43
C PHE A 10 -5.30 0.12 -7.57
N CYS A 11 -5.15 0.06 -6.24
CA CYS A 11 -6.20 0.49 -5.30
C CYS A 11 -5.79 1.68 -4.42
N TRP A 12 -4.58 2.23 -4.64
CA TRP A 12 -4.02 3.40 -3.97
C TRP A 12 -3.90 3.33 -2.44
N ARG A 13 -4.14 2.16 -1.86
CA ARG A 13 -3.85 1.88 -0.45
C ARG A 13 -2.35 1.99 -0.19
N VAL A 14 -2.01 2.47 0.99
CA VAL A 14 -0.64 2.72 1.44
C VAL A 14 -0.26 1.68 2.49
N GLU A 15 0.94 1.14 2.37
CA GLU A 15 1.54 0.19 3.31
C GLU A 15 2.16 0.91 4.51
N ASP A 16 1.79 0.47 5.70
CA ASP A 16 2.43 0.85 6.95
C ASP A 16 3.63 -0.06 7.24
N THR A 17 4.77 0.31 6.66
CA THR A 17 6.04 -0.41 6.79
C THR A 17 6.60 -0.41 8.21
N ARG A 18 6.12 0.48 9.10
CA ARG A 18 6.58 0.54 10.50
C ARG A 18 6.10 -0.65 11.33
N THR A 19 5.08 -1.35 10.87
CA THR A 19 4.50 -2.50 11.56
C THR A 19 5.17 -3.84 11.22
N GLY A 20 6.16 -3.87 10.31
CA GLY A 20 7.08 -5.00 10.13
C GLY A 20 6.43 -6.34 9.73
N GLY A 21 5.19 -6.35 9.24
CA GLY A 21 4.47 -7.57 8.88
C GLY A 21 3.91 -7.48 7.45
N ASN A 22 4.12 -8.54 6.67
CA ASN A 22 3.56 -8.75 5.32
C ASN A 22 2.04 -9.03 5.36
N ASP A 23 1.34 -8.46 6.34
CA ASP A 23 -0.07 -8.71 6.59
C ASP A 23 -0.93 -7.73 5.80
N SER A 24 -2.08 -8.22 5.32
CA SER A 24 -3.07 -7.39 4.62
C SER A 24 -3.59 -6.21 5.48
N SER A 25 -3.43 -6.30 6.81
CA SER A 25 -3.75 -5.26 7.79
C SER A 25 -2.73 -4.11 7.82
N ALA A 26 -1.55 -4.27 7.22
CA ALA A 26 -0.57 -3.20 7.08
C ALA A 26 -0.98 -2.17 6.02
N TRP A 27 -1.93 -2.50 5.15
CA TRP A 27 -2.41 -1.59 4.10
C TRP A 27 -3.62 -0.80 4.61
N SER A 28 -3.68 0.50 4.33
CA SER A 28 -4.85 1.34 4.65
C SER A 28 -5.07 2.40 3.56
N ASP A 29 -6.21 3.08 3.57
CA ASP A 29 -6.38 4.28 2.74
C ASP A 29 -5.45 5.41 3.21
N LEU A 30 -5.13 6.32 2.28
CA LEU A 30 -4.22 7.43 2.55
C LEU A 30 -4.67 8.31 3.74
N PRO A 31 -5.95 8.73 3.87
CA PRO A 31 -6.41 9.48 5.04
C PRO A 31 -6.13 8.78 6.37
N THR A 32 -6.47 7.48 6.47
CA THR A 32 -6.22 6.68 7.67
C THR A 32 -4.74 6.58 7.99
N PHE A 33 -3.89 6.37 6.97
CA PHE A 33 -2.43 6.35 7.13
C PHE A 33 -1.89 7.70 7.63
N MET A 34 -2.30 8.81 7.01
CA MET A 34 -1.88 10.16 7.40
C MET A 34 -2.28 10.51 8.84
N GLN A 35 -3.51 10.16 9.24
CA GLN A 35 -3.98 10.37 10.61
C GLN A 35 -3.16 9.55 11.62
N LYS A 36 -2.91 8.27 11.32
CA LYS A 36 -2.16 7.37 12.21
C LYS A 36 -0.73 7.86 12.47
N HIS A 37 -0.08 8.43 11.46
CA HIS A 37 1.31 8.89 11.55
C HIS A 37 1.45 10.41 11.74
N ASN A 38 0.34 11.14 11.84
CA ASN A 38 0.29 12.61 11.93
C ASN A 38 1.12 13.29 10.82
N LEU A 39 0.92 12.87 9.56
CA LEU A 39 1.69 13.35 8.41
C LEU A 39 0.88 14.33 7.58
N ALA A 40 1.54 15.34 7.02
CA ALA A 40 0.96 16.19 5.99
C ALA A 40 1.24 15.61 4.59
N SER A 41 0.44 16.01 3.60
CA SER A 41 0.52 15.48 2.23
C SER A 41 1.87 15.75 1.55
N HIS A 42 2.57 16.82 1.94
CA HIS A 42 3.89 17.18 1.39
C HIS A 42 5.05 16.38 2.01
N ASP A 43 4.81 15.67 3.11
CA ASP A 43 5.85 14.89 3.81
C ASP A 43 6.05 13.50 3.19
N LEU A 44 5.21 13.11 2.22
CA LEU A 44 5.12 11.74 1.73
C LEU A 44 5.77 11.58 0.35
N SER A 45 6.64 10.58 0.24
CA SER A 45 7.09 10.04 -1.04
C SER A 45 6.66 8.58 -1.11
N PHE A 46 5.95 8.22 -2.18
CA PHE A 46 5.45 6.88 -2.36
C PHE A 46 6.36 6.05 -3.26
N ALA A 47 6.77 4.87 -2.79
CA ALA A 47 7.29 3.83 -3.65
C ALA A 47 6.13 3.08 -4.31
N GLY A 48 6.27 2.70 -5.58
CA GLY A 48 5.27 1.88 -6.27
C GLY A 48 5.32 0.43 -5.78
N GLY A 49 4.16 -0.16 -5.50
CA GLY A 49 4.03 -1.58 -5.18
C GLY A 49 2.61 -2.10 -5.40
N TYR A 50 2.34 -3.30 -4.90
CA TYR A 50 1.04 -3.96 -5.00
C TYR A 50 0.64 -4.57 -3.65
N CYS A 51 -0.58 -4.28 -3.20
CA CYS A 51 -1.10 -4.91 -2.00
C CYS A 51 -1.50 -6.37 -2.27
N PRO A 52 -1.54 -7.24 -1.24
CA PRO A 52 -1.85 -8.67 -1.39
C PRO A 52 -3.16 -8.93 -2.14
N GLN A 53 -4.19 -8.11 -1.91
CA GLN A 53 -5.49 -8.25 -2.59
C GLN A 53 -5.39 -8.01 -4.10
N CYS A 54 -4.65 -6.97 -4.52
CA CYS A 54 -4.45 -6.66 -5.93
C CYS A 54 -3.53 -7.68 -6.61
N THR A 55 -2.48 -8.14 -5.92
CA THR A 55 -1.61 -9.20 -6.41
C THR A 55 -2.38 -10.51 -6.64
N GLN A 56 -3.24 -10.90 -5.69
CA GLN A 56 -4.08 -12.09 -5.83
C GLN A 56 -5.11 -11.94 -6.96
N LEU A 57 -5.75 -10.78 -7.09
CA LEU A 57 -6.71 -10.52 -8.15
C LEU A 57 -6.04 -10.61 -9.53
N TYR A 58 -4.87 -9.99 -9.69
CA TYR A 58 -4.10 -10.05 -10.92
C TYR A 58 -3.71 -11.50 -11.24
N GLY A 59 -3.22 -12.26 -10.25
CA GLY A 59 -2.90 -13.69 -10.42
C GLY A 59 -4.07 -14.51 -10.93
N ARG A 60 -5.28 -14.33 -10.35
CA ARG A 60 -6.50 -15.02 -10.82
C ARG A 60 -6.84 -14.66 -12.27
N LEU A 61 -6.86 -13.37 -12.59
CA LEU A 61 -7.16 -12.88 -13.94
C LEU A 61 -6.18 -13.45 -14.99
N THR A 62 -4.91 -13.60 -14.64
CA THR A 62 -3.92 -14.20 -15.55
C THR A 62 -4.00 -15.72 -15.65
N GLN A 63 -4.49 -16.41 -14.61
CA GLN A 63 -4.67 -17.87 -14.61
C GLN A 63 -5.95 -18.31 -15.32
N GLU A 64 -7.01 -17.50 -15.31
CA GLU A 64 -8.25 -17.79 -16.04
C GLU A 64 -8.11 -17.70 -17.57
N HIS A 65 -7.01 -17.15 -18.07
CA HIS A 65 -6.68 -17.05 -19.50
C HIS A 65 -5.57 -18.01 -19.95
N ALA A 66 -5.22 -19.02 -19.12
CA ALA A 66 -4.18 -20.02 -19.42
C ALA A 66 -4.77 -21.34 -19.92
#